data_AF-A0A926SEA7-F1
#
_entry.id   AF-A0A926SEA7-F1
#
_cell.length_a   1.000
_cell.length_b   1.000
_cell.length_c   1.000
_cell.angle_alpha   90.00
_cell.angle_beta   90.00
_cell.angle_gamma   90.00
#
_symmetry.space_group_name_H-M   'P 1'
#
loop_
_entity.id
_entity.type
_entity.pdbx_description
1 polymer ?
#
loop_
_entity_poly.entity_id
_entity_poly.type
_entity_poly.pdbx_seq_one_letter_code
_entity_poly.pdbx_strand_id
1 'polypeptide(L)'
;MQAYKLKGTIDSAGNLVITEPVKMPPGDVEVIVLQVVEMVASSTVPDSDSLPEMPKRRTKIKALQNWFEKTQPAPPDFDPDEARWEALKEKHNL
;
A
#
# COMPACT_ATOMS: atom_id res chain seq x y z
N MET A 1 -20.70 -3.01 13.77
CA MET A 1 -20.52 -3.47 12.38
C MET A 1 -19.31 -4.37 12.33
N GLN A 2 -19.40 -5.54 11.69
CA GLN A 2 -18.29 -6.50 11.56
C GLN A 2 -17.94 -6.62 10.08
N ALA A 3 -16.65 -6.53 9.76
CA ALA A 3 -16.14 -6.63 8.40
C ALA A 3 -15.30 -7.90 8.25
N TYR A 4 -15.38 -8.52 7.07
CA TYR A 4 -14.56 -9.68 6.70
C TYR A 4 -13.66 -9.30 5.54
N LYS A 5 -12.36 -9.62 5.66
CA LYS A 5 -11.42 -9.50 4.54
C LYS A 5 -11.41 -10.84 3.81
N LEU A 6 -11.92 -10.83 2.58
CA LEU A 6 -12.02 -12.00 1.72
C LEU A 6 -11.26 -11.75 0.43
N LYS A 7 -10.73 -12.81 -0.18
CA LYS A 7 -10.16 -12.71 -1.53
C LYS A 7 -11.26 -12.89 -2.56
N GLY A 8 -11.58 -11.80 -3.27
CA GLY A 8 -12.46 -11.81 -4.42
C GLY A 8 -11.67 -11.51 -5.70
N THR A 9 -12.11 -12.07 -6.82
CA THR A 9 -11.57 -11.78 -8.15
C THR A 9 -12.68 -11.24 -9.06
N ILE A 10 -12.29 -10.45 -10.07
CA ILE A 10 -13.20 -10.05 -11.14
C ILE A 10 -13.04 -11.02 -12.29
N ASP A 11 -14.13 -11.65 -12.72
CA ASP A 11 -14.11 -12.57 -13.86
C ASP A 11 -14.06 -11.82 -15.21
N SER A 12 -13.96 -12.56 -16.32
CA SER A 12 -13.90 -11.98 -17.67
C SER A 12 -15.19 -11.27 -18.11
N ALA A 13 -16.30 -11.48 -17.40
CA ALA A 13 -17.57 -10.81 -17.62
C ALA A 13 -17.75 -9.58 -16.71
N GLY A 14 -16.81 -9.32 -15.79
CA GLY A 14 -16.85 -8.19 -14.87
C GLY A 14 -17.55 -8.47 -13.54
N ASN A 15 -17.85 -9.73 -13.22
CA ASN A 15 -18.52 -10.09 -11.97
C ASN A 15 -17.51 -10.29 -10.83
N LEU A 16 -17.89 -9.87 -9.62
CA LEU A 16 -17.15 -10.20 -8.40
C LEU A 16 -17.44 -11.65 -7.99
N VAL A 17 -16.39 -12.46 -7.91
CA VAL A 17 -16.45 -13.85 -7.49
C VAL A 17 -15.70 -14.02 -6.18
N ILE A 18 -16.38 -14.56 -5.16
CA ILE A 18 -15.80 -14.93 -3.86
C ILE A 18 -16.05 -16.42 -3.67
N THR A 19 -15.00 -17.23 -3.67
CA THR A 19 -15.09 -18.69 -3.52
C THR A 19 -14.92 -19.16 -2.07
N GLU A 20 -14.50 -18.27 -1.18
CA GLU A 20 -14.25 -18.57 0.23
C GLU A 20 -15.58 -18.59 1.03
N PRO A 21 -15.84 -19.63 1.84
CA PRO A 21 -17.04 -19.69 2.65
C PRO A 21 -16.96 -18.70 3.83
N VAL A 22 -18.02 -17.93 4.04
CA VAL A 22 -18.12 -16.97 5.15
C VAL A 22 -19.02 -17.53 6.25
N LYS A 23 -18.52 -17.56 7.48
CA LYS A 23 -19.30 -17.98 8.65
C LYS A 23 -20.04 -16.78 9.25
N MET A 24 -21.21 -16.48 8.70
CA MET A 24 -22.10 -15.43 9.20
C MET A 24 -23.56 -15.89 9.19
N PRO A 25 -24.42 -15.33 10.07
CA PRO A 25 -25.85 -15.61 10.01
C PRO A 25 -26.46 -15.11 8.68
N PRO A 26 -27.55 -15.72 8.20
CA PRO A 26 -28.25 -15.23 7.01
C PRO A 26 -28.75 -13.80 7.20
N GLY A 27 -28.57 -12.95 6.19
CA GLY A 27 -29.01 -11.56 6.19
C GLY A 27 -28.41 -10.76 5.05
N ASP A 28 -28.82 -9.50 4.93
CA ASP A 28 -28.27 -8.58 3.93
C ASP A 28 -26.83 -8.18 4.29
N VAL A 29 -26.01 -8.01 3.26
CA VAL A 29 -24.59 -7.64 3.42
C VAL A 29 -24.22 -6.53 2.45
N GLU A 30 -23.33 -5.65 2.90
CA GLU A 30 -22.70 -4.64 2.05
C GLU A 30 -21.31 -5.13 1.61
N VAL A 31 -20.95 -4.86 0.36
CA VAL A 31 -19.66 -5.27 -0.23
C VAL A 31 -18.86 -4.04 -0.60
N ILE A 32 -17.64 -3.94 -0.07
CA ILE A 32 -16.67 -2.88 -0.40
C ILE A 32 -15.56 -3.51 -1.24
N VAL A 33 -15.39 -3.03 -2.48
CA VAL A 33 -14.36 -3.50 -3.41
C VAL A 33 -13.15 -2.57 -3.36
N LEU A 34 -12.01 -3.10 -2.92
CA LEU A 34 -10.74 -2.40 -2.97
C LEU A 34 -9.87 -2.98 -4.09
N GLN A 35 -9.64 -2.19 -5.14
CA GLN A 35 -8.76 -2.61 -6.24
C GLN A 35 -7.30 -2.42 -5.82
N VAL A 36 -6.58 -3.52 -5.67
CA VAL A 36 -5.12 -3.49 -5.53
C VAL A 36 -4.54 -3.39 -6.92
N VAL A 37 -4.13 -2.18 -7.32
CA VAL A 37 -3.36 -2.00 -8.55
C VAL A 37 -1.97 -2.58 -8.28
N GLU A 38 -1.74 -3.83 -8.72
CA GLU A 38 -0.38 -4.36 -8.83
C GLU A 38 0.37 -3.48 -9.82
N MET A 39 1.21 -2.60 -9.29
CA MET A 39 2.19 -1.87 -10.07
C MET A 39 3.11 -2.93 -10.67
N VAL A 40 2.91 -3.24 -11.96
CA VAL A 40 3.74 -4.18 -12.72
C VAL A 40 5.18 -3.73 -12.53
N ALA A 41 5.92 -4.47 -11.71
CA ALA A 41 7.34 -4.31 -11.58
C ALA A 41 7.93 -4.63 -12.96
N SER A 42 8.41 -3.59 -13.65
CA SER A 42 9.24 -3.77 -14.83
C SER A 42 10.34 -4.75 -14.49
N SER A 43 10.30 -5.89 -15.17
CA SER A 43 11.35 -6.90 -15.15
C SER A 43 12.67 -6.25 -15.58
N THR A 44 13.61 -6.14 -14.63
CA THR A 44 15.03 -6.10 -14.91
C THR A 44 15.70 -7.05 -13.91
N VAL A 45 16.08 -8.22 -14.46
CA VAL A 45 17.19 -9.14 -14.13
C VAL A 45 17.84 -9.00 -12.73
N PRO A 46 17.98 -10.10 -11.97
CA PRO A 46 18.67 -10.08 -10.68
C PRO A 46 20.18 -10.09 -10.93
N ASP A 47 20.86 -9.00 -10.60
CA ASP A 47 22.31 -9.01 -10.47
C ASP A 47 22.72 -8.39 -9.14
N SER A 48 23.35 -9.26 -8.35
CA SER A 48 24.42 -8.97 -7.41
C SER A 48 24.11 -8.12 -6.18
N ASP A 49 24.30 -8.76 -5.03
CA ASP A 49 24.72 -8.20 -3.75
C ASP A 49 25.39 -6.81 -3.88
N SER A 50 24.62 -5.77 -3.56
CA SER A 50 25.15 -4.54 -2.99
C SER A 50 23.98 -3.77 -2.38
N LEU A 51 24.13 -3.41 -1.10
CA LEU A 51 23.22 -2.50 -0.39
C LEU A 51 22.86 -1.31 -1.30
N PRO A 52 21.56 -1.04 -1.57
CA PRO A 52 21.20 0.11 -2.37
C PRO A 52 21.46 1.36 -1.54
N GLU A 53 22.53 2.08 -1.89
CA GLU A 53 22.69 3.47 -1.49
C GLU A 53 21.46 4.24 -2.02
N MET A 54 20.60 4.70 -1.11
CA MET A 54 19.28 5.23 -1.45
C MET A 54 19.39 6.32 -2.54
N PRO A 55 18.55 6.28 -3.60
CA PRO A 55 18.63 7.25 -4.68
C PRO A 55 18.33 8.65 -4.16
N LYS A 56 19.32 9.56 -4.27
CA LYS A 56 19.14 10.99 -3.97
C LYS A 56 18.00 11.55 -4.82
N ARG A 57 16.91 11.99 -4.18
CA ARG A 57 15.71 12.53 -4.84
C ARG A 57 16.07 13.81 -5.59
N ARG A 58 16.16 13.74 -6.92
CA ARG A 58 16.37 14.92 -7.79
C ARG A 58 15.05 15.66 -7.95
N THR A 59 15.01 16.95 -7.60
CA THR A 59 13.82 17.79 -7.80
C THR A 59 14.11 18.94 -8.76
N LYS A 60 13.10 19.32 -9.55
CA LYS A 60 13.18 20.47 -10.47
C LYS A 60 12.95 21.81 -9.76
N ILE A 61 12.54 21.77 -8.49
CA ILE A 61 12.18 22.94 -7.69
C ILE A 61 13.39 23.36 -6.86
N LYS A 62 14.04 24.47 -7.25
CA LYS A 62 15.27 24.97 -6.60
C LYS A 62 15.12 25.17 -5.08
N ALA A 63 13.95 25.60 -4.61
CA ALA A 63 13.70 25.82 -3.18
C ALA A 63 13.75 24.53 -2.35
N LEU A 64 13.41 23.38 -2.95
CA LEU A 64 13.36 22.09 -2.25
C LEU A 64 14.67 21.31 -2.37
N GLN A 65 15.61 21.73 -3.23
CA GLN A 65 16.85 21.01 -3.49
C GLN A 65 17.67 20.79 -2.21
N ASN A 66 17.88 21.84 -1.42
CA ASN A 66 18.59 21.77 -0.14
C ASN A 66 17.85 20.90 0.89
N TRP A 67 16.51 20.90 0.86
CA TRP A 67 15.70 20.06 1.75
C TRP A 67 15.86 18.57 1.42
N PHE A 68 15.82 18.21 0.14
CA PHE A 68 16.02 16.82 -0.30
C PHE A 68 17.46 16.33 -0.14
N GLU A 69 18.46 17.22 -0.14
CA GLU A 69 19.85 16.88 0.17
C GLU A 69 20.07 16.56 1.66
N LYS A 70 19.27 17.15 2.55
CA LYS A 70 19.36 16.97 4.02
C LYS A 70 18.45 15.89 4.58
N THR A 71 17.48 15.41 3.81
CA THR A 71 16.48 14.45 4.26
C THR A 71 16.72 13.08 3.64
N GLN A 72 16.62 12.04 4.46
CA GLN A 72 16.73 10.68 3.97
C GLN A 72 15.41 10.27 3.28
N PRO A 73 15.46 9.54 2.15
CA PRO A 73 14.26 8.97 1.58
C PRO A 73 13.59 8.01 2.56
N ALA A 74 12.28 7.79 2.39
CA ALA A 74 11.58 6.79 3.18
C ALA A 74 12.17 5.39 2.90
N PRO A 75 12.27 4.51 3.91
CA PRO A 75 12.69 3.13 3.72
C PRO A 75 11.81 2.39 2.70
N PRO A 76 12.35 1.38 2.00
CA PRO A 76 11.57 0.56 1.06
C PRO A 76 10.37 -0.14 1.71
N ASP A 77 10.51 -0.52 2.98
CA ASP A 77 9.47 -1.20 3.76
C ASP A 77 8.53 -0.23 4.51
N PHE A 78 8.52 1.04 4.12
CA PHE A 78 7.69 2.05 4.77
C PHE A 78 6.20 1.81 4.47
N ASP A 79 5.42 1.43 5.49
CA ASP A 79 3.96 1.35 5.42
C ASP A 79 3.34 2.74 5.70
N PRO A 80 2.76 3.39 4.67
CA PRO A 80 2.16 4.72 4.83
C PRO A 80 0.91 4.70 5.71
N ASP A 81 0.17 3.59 5.78
CA ASP A 81 -1.06 3.50 6.55
C ASP A 81 -0.76 3.27 8.03
N GLU A 82 0.23 2.44 8.35
CA GLU A 82 0.73 2.28 9.73
C GLU A 82 1.32 3.59 10.25
N ALA A 83 2.14 4.29 9.46
CA ALA A 83 2.73 5.57 9.86
C ALA A 83 1.67 6.65 10.13
N ARG A 84 0.60 6.68 9.32
CA ARG A 84 -0.54 7.59 9.56
C ARG A 84 -1.29 7.21 10.85
N TRP A 85 -1.44 5.92 11.13
CA TRP A 85 -2.11 5.43 12.33
C TRP A 85 -1.31 5.75 13.60
N GLU A 86 0.02 5.56 13.58
CA GLU A 86 0.91 5.97 14.69
C GLU A 86 0.85 7.48 14.94
N ALA A 87 0.91 8.29 13.87
CA ALA A 87 0.81 9.74 13.99
C ALA A 87 -0.54 10.19 14.60
N LEU A 88 -1.63 9.49 14.28
CA LEU A 88 -2.93 9.74 14.88
C LEU A 88 -2.98 9.30 16.34
N LYS A 89 -2.37 8.17 16.71
CA LYS A 89 -2.25 7.75 18.10
C LYS A 89 -1.48 8.76 18.94
N GLU A 90 -0.31 9.19 18.47
CA GLU A 90 0.52 10.19 19.15
C GLU A 90 -0.22 11.53 19.29
N LYS A 91 -0.91 11.98 18.23
CA LYS A 91 -1.65 13.24 18.26
C LYS A 91 -2.87 13.20 19.18
N HIS A 92 -3.55 12.06 19.26
CA HIS A 92 -4.80 11.92 19.99
C HIS A 92 -4.65 11.20 21.35
N ASN A 93 -3.42 10.85 21.75
CA ASN A 93 -3.11 10.05 22.95
C ASN A 93 -4.01 8.80 23.07
N LEU A 94 -4.18 8.08 21.96
CA LEU A 94 -4.98 6.85 21.88
C LEU A 94 -4.22 5.63 22.41
#